data_AF-A0A7V2TR44-F1
#
_entry.id   AF-A0A7V2TR44-F1
#
_cell.length_a   1.000
_cell.length_b   1.000
_cell.length_c   1.000
_cell.angle_alpha   90.00
_cell.angle_beta   90.00
_cell.angle_gamma   90.00
#
_symmetry.space_group_name_H-M   'P 1'
#
loop_
_entity.id
_entity.type
_entity.pdbx_description
1 polymer ?
#
loop_
_entity_poly.entity_id
_entity_poly.type
_entity_poly.pdbx_seq_one_letter_code
_entity_poly.pdbx_strand_id
1 'polypeptide(L)'
;MAGMLVVLLLPACSGQDDQLRRRFEAAWAACLGGECAAQEKIAREWLCRHPSSVAGHYLLGKSYLHRPDANTTIAKGEFETALMLLDEGIQPDLPENAPLSEDIRAVLHRDTALALMRALYDGAALVPDAVALPIADLALRHVREGLKYNPQSAYLREMETALMDILMPSGRVGV
;
A
#
# COMPACT_ATOMS: atom_id res chain seq x y z
N MET A 1 19.03 -48.13 35.77
CA MET A 1 17.79 -47.33 35.65
C MET A 1 18.13 -46.11 34.80
N ALA A 2 17.52 -46.03 33.63
CA ALA A 2 17.89 -45.12 32.56
C ALA A 2 17.53 -43.67 32.90
N GLY A 3 18.47 -42.75 32.67
CA GLY A 3 18.28 -41.32 32.79
C GLY A 3 17.36 -40.80 31.70
N MET A 4 16.37 -40.01 32.13
CA MET A 4 15.40 -39.35 31.26
C MET A 4 16.05 -38.08 30.69
N LEU A 5 16.50 -38.16 29.45
CA LEU A 5 17.01 -37.02 28.70
C LEU A 5 15.81 -36.21 28.18
N VAL A 6 15.47 -35.13 28.87
CA VAL A 6 14.51 -34.13 28.39
C VAL A 6 15.22 -33.31 27.31
N VAL A 7 14.91 -33.60 26.05
CA VAL A 7 15.39 -32.81 24.91
C VAL A 7 14.55 -31.53 24.83
N LEU A 8 15.16 -30.41 25.20
CA LEU A 8 14.64 -29.06 24.97
C LEU A 8 14.74 -28.71 23.47
N LEU A 9 13.67 -28.96 22.72
CA LEU A 9 13.54 -28.65 21.28
C LEU A 9 12.80 -27.33 21.04
N LEU A 10 13.33 -26.17 21.44
CA LEU A 10 12.68 -24.87 21.17
C LEU A 10 13.56 -23.62 20.81
N PRO A 11 14.75 -23.69 20.16
CA PRO A 11 15.40 -22.46 19.64
C PRO A 11 15.29 -22.27 18.11
N ALA A 12 14.76 -23.23 17.34
CA ALA A 12 14.81 -23.16 15.88
C ALA A 12 13.76 -22.22 15.26
N CYS A 13 12.59 -22.05 15.89
CA CYS A 13 11.53 -21.19 15.36
C CYS A 13 11.79 -19.70 15.63
N SER A 14 12.33 -19.34 16.80
CA SER A 14 12.59 -17.95 17.16
C SER A 14 13.65 -17.30 16.26
N GLY A 15 14.74 -18.01 15.96
CA GLY A 15 15.80 -17.48 15.09
C GLY A 15 15.36 -17.25 13.64
N GLN A 16 14.41 -18.04 13.14
CA GLN A 16 13.88 -17.89 11.78
C GLN A 16 12.95 -16.67 11.66
N ASP A 17 12.10 -16.42 12.66
CA ASP A 17 11.22 -15.25 12.66
C ASP A 17 12.01 -13.94 12.84
N ASP A 18 13.06 -13.95 13.67
CA ASP A 18 13.96 -12.80 13.81
C ASP A 18 14.70 -12.48 12.49
N GLN A 19 15.14 -13.50 11.76
CA GLN A 19 15.79 -13.31 10.47
C GLN A 19 14.81 -12.76 9.42
N LEU A 20 13.58 -13.30 9.39
CA LEU A 20 12.55 -12.82 8.47
C LEU A 20 12.17 -11.37 8.78
N ARG A 21 12.01 -11.01 10.05
CA ARG A 21 11.75 -9.63 10.49
C ARG A 21 12.83 -8.66 10.01
N ARG A 22 14.11 -8.96 10.25
CA ARG A 22 15.21 -8.11 9.77
C ARG A 22 15.20 -7.92 8.25
N ARG A 23 14.89 -8.97 7.50
CA ARG A 23 14.76 -8.90 6.03
C ARG A 23 13.58 -8.02 5.61
N PHE A 24 12.45 -8.14 6.31
CA PHE A 24 11.28 -7.31 6.07
C PHE A 24 11.55 -5.83 6.37
N GLU A 25 12.17 -5.51 7.51
CA GLU A 25 12.56 -4.14 7.88
C GLU A 25 13.54 -3.53 6.85
N ALA A 26 14.49 -4.33 6.35
CA ALA A 26 15.40 -3.88 5.29
C ALA A 26 14.67 -3.64 3.96
N ALA A 27 13.73 -4.50 3.58
CA ALA A 27 12.91 -4.34 2.39
C ALA A 27 12.00 -3.11 2.47
N TRP A 28 11.44 -2.86 3.65
CA TRP A 28 10.68 -1.66 3.96
C TRP A 28 11.51 -0.40 3.75
N ALA A 29 12.70 -0.33 4.37
CA ALA A 29 13.61 0.81 4.20
C ALA A 29 14.04 1.01 2.73
N ALA A 30 14.33 -0.08 2.01
CA ALA A 30 14.66 -0.04 0.59
C ALA A 30 13.49 0.52 -0.25
N CYS A 31 12.25 0.11 0.03
CA CYS A 31 11.08 0.65 -0.64
C CYS A 31 10.87 2.14 -0.35
N LEU A 32 11.04 2.60 0.90
CA LEU A 32 11.01 4.04 1.19
C LEU A 32 12.12 4.82 0.47
N GLY A 33 13.25 4.17 0.17
CA GLY A 33 14.32 4.69 -0.69
C GLY A 33 14.04 4.63 -2.20
N GLY A 34 12.88 4.12 -2.64
CA GLY A 34 12.47 4.03 -4.05
C GLY A 34 12.56 2.63 -4.67
N GLU A 35 13.17 1.67 -3.99
CA GLU A 35 13.43 0.32 -4.53
C GLU A 35 12.28 -0.66 -4.26
N CYS A 36 11.02 -0.21 -4.35
CA CYS A 36 9.85 -1.00 -3.94
C CYS A 36 9.60 -2.23 -4.81
N ALA A 37 9.81 -2.12 -6.13
CA ALA A 37 9.48 -3.18 -7.09
C ALA A 37 10.20 -4.51 -6.78
N ALA A 38 11.44 -4.44 -6.32
CA ALA A 38 12.24 -5.62 -5.99
C ALA A 38 11.81 -6.34 -4.69
N GLN A 39 10.92 -5.74 -3.89
CA GLN A 39 10.59 -6.23 -2.54
C GLN A 39 9.42 -7.23 -2.50
N GLU A 40 8.77 -7.51 -3.64
CA GLU A 40 7.55 -8.33 -3.71
C GLU A 40 7.70 -9.66 -2.96
N LYS A 41 8.78 -10.40 -3.23
CA LYS A 41 9.01 -11.72 -2.65
C LYS A 41 9.12 -11.67 -1.12
N ILE A 42 9.78 -10.63 -0.58
CA ILE A 42 9.95 -10.46 0.87
C ILE A 42 8.62 -10.09 1.52
N ALA A 43 7.84 -9.20 0.90
CA ALA A 43 6.52 -8.82 1.39
C ALA A 43 5.54 -10.02 1.40
N ARG A 44 5.56 -10.85 0.34
CA ARG A 44 4.76 -12.09 0.29
C ARG A 44 5.17 -13.09 1.36
N GLU A 45 6.47 -13.32 1.54
CA GLU A 45 6.99 -14.23 2.57
C GLU A 45 6.58 -13.77 3.98
N TRP A 46 6.61 -12.45 4.23
CA TRP A 46 6.14 -11.85 5.47
C TRP A 46 4.65 -12.10 5.70
N LEU A 47 3.79 -11.78 4.71
CA LEU A 47 2.34 -11.94 4.81
C LEU A 47 1.90 -13.41 4.98
N CYS A 48 2.67 -14.38 4.49
CA CYS A 48 2.40 -15.80 4.77
C CYS A 48 2.46 -16.15 6.26
N ARG A 49 3.25 -15.41 7.06
CA ARG A 49 3.36 -15.61 8.52
C ARG A 49 2.58 -14.56 9.32
N HIS A 50 2.41 -13.37 8.75
CA HIS A 50 1.77 -12.22 9.39
C HIS A 50 0.64 -11.68 8.48
N PRO A 51 -0.45 -12.44 8.27
CA PRO A 51 -1.49 -12.09 7.31
C PRO A 51 -2.30 -10.84 7.69
N SER A 52 -2.18 -10.36 8.93
CA SER A 52 -2.82 -9.12 9.41
C SER A 52 -1.82 -7.97 9.53
N SER A 53 -0.65 -8.07 8.88
CA SER A 53 0.38 -7.04 8.89
C SER A 53 0.01 -5.88 7.98
N VAL A 54 -0.31 -4.73 8.57
CA VAL A 54 -0.57 -3.47 7.85
C VAL A 54 0.67 -3.08 7.04
N ALA A 55 1.85 -3.19 7.64
CA ALA A 55 3.11 -2.91 6.95
C ALA A 55 3.35 -3.88 5.78
N GLY A 56 3.03 -5.15 5.96
CA GLY A 56 3.16 -6.20 4.94
C GLY A 56 2.32 -5.92 3.71
N HIS A 57 1.03 -5.61 3.92
CA HIS A 57 0.10 -5.24 2.86
C HIS A 57 0.52 -3.95 2.16
N TYR A 58 0.93 -2.92 2.92
CA TYR A 58 1.48 -1.71 2.32
C TYR A 58 2.70 -2.02 1.43
N LEU A 59 3.70 -2.75 1.94
CA LEU A 59 4.91 -3.07 1.17
C LEU A 59 4.59 -3.86 -0.09
N LEU A 60 3.71 -4.87 -0.01
CA LEU A 60 3.31 -5.66 -1.18
C LEU A 60 2.58 -4.80 -2.22
N GLY A 61 1.68 -3.93 -1.77
CA GLY A 61 1.00 -2.97 -2.64
C GLY A 61 1.98 -2.04 -3.37
N LYS A 62 2.99 -1.53 -2.65
CA LYS A 62 4.06 -0.72 -3.25
C LYS A 62 4.86 -1.50 -4.29
N SER A 63 5.21 -2.75 -4.01
CA SER A 63 5.94 -3.58 -4.97
C SER A 63 5.17 -3.77 -6.28
N TYR A 64 3.85 -3.98 -6.21
CA TYR A 64 3.00 -4.09 -7.40
C TYR A 64 2.78 -2.78 -8.13
N LEU A 65 2.75 -1.66 -7.43
CA LEU A 65 2.54 -0.34 -8.02
C LEU A 65 3.77 0.18 -8.77
N HIS A 66 4.97 -0.16 -8.29
CA HIS A 66 6.24 0.43 -8.77
C HIS A 66 7.01 -0.44 -9.77
N ARG A 67 6.53 -1.65 -10.09
CA ARG A 67 7.12 -2.45 -11.17
C ARG A 67 6.80 -1.85 -12.56
N PRO A 68 7.61 -2.14 -13.61
CA PRO A 68 7.37 -1.62 -14.96
C PRO A 68 5.98 -1.97 -15.51
N ASP A 69 5.51 -3.20 -15.27
CA ASP A 69 4.19 -3.72 -15.63
C ASP A 69 3.21 -3.63 -14.44
N ALA A 70 3.07 -2.44 -13.87
CA ALA A 70 2.34 -2.22 -12.61
C ALA A 70 0.99 -2.97 -12.57
N ASN A 71 0.79 -3.76 -11.52
CA ASN A 71 -0.50 -4.41 -11.29
C ASN A 71 -1.32 -3.54 -10.35
N THR A 72 -1.97 -2.52 -10.91
CA THR A 72 -2.75 -1.54 -10.16
C THR A 72 -3.93 -2.17 -9.41
N THR A 73 -4.48 -3.28 -9.90
CA THR A 73 -5.57 -4.02 -9.24
C THR A 73 -5.07 -4.69 -7.96
N ILE A 74 -3.95 -5.42 -8.02
CA ILE A 74 -3.38 -6.04 -6.82
C ILE A 74 -2.91 -4.94 -5.86
N ALA A 75 -2.19 -3.92 -6.35
CA ALA A 75 -1.71 -2.83 -5.51
C ALA A 75 -2.86 -2.17 -4.72
N LYS A 76 -3.95 -1.82 -5.40
CA LYS A 76 -5.18 -1.30 -4.77
C LYS A 76 -5.71 -2.25 -3.70
N GLY A 77 -5.86 -3.53 -4.02
CA GLY A 77 -6.40 -4.53 -3.08
C GLY A 77 -5.56 -4.67 -1.81
N GLU A 78 -4.23 -4.61 -1.94
CA GLU A 78 -3.32 -4.66 -0.79
C GLU A 78 -3.45 -3.40 0.08
N PHE A 79 -3.51 -2.20 -0.51
CA PHE A 79 -3.71 -0.96 0.25
C PHE A 79 -5.07 -0.90 0.95
N GLU A 80 -6.14 -1.35 0.28
CA GLU A 80 -7.48 -1.45 0.87
C GLU A 80 -7.53 -2.48 2.00
N THR A 81 -6.80 -3.60 1.87
CA THR A 81 -6.69 -4.59 2.95
C THR A 81 -5.99 -3.98 4.17
N ALA A 82 -4.91 -3.21 3.97
CA ALA A 82 -4.25 -2.49 5.06
C ALA A 82 -5.18 -1.46 5.72
N LEU A 83 -6.00 -0.74 4.96
CA LEU A 83 -7.02 0.18 5.51
C LEU A 83 -8.08 -0.58 6.32
N MET A 84 -8.60 -1.68 5.79
CA MET A 84 -9.57 -2.53 6.48
C MET A 84 -9.05 -3.02 7.84
N LEU A 85 -7.80 -3.51 7.88
CA LEU A 85 -7.17 -3.94 9.13
C LEU A 85 -7.08 -2.80 10.16
N LEU A 86 -6.76 -1.58 9.70
CA LEU A 86 -6.72 -0.39 10.55
C LEU A 86 -8.10 0.02 11.06
N ASP A 87 -9.16 -0.20 10.29
CA ASP A 87 -10.54 0.07 10.68
C ASP A 87 -11.06 -0.99 11.67
N GLU A 88 -10.56 -2.23 11.57
CA GLU A 88 -10.80 -3.32 12.54
C GLU A 88 -10.02 -3.14 13.86
N GLY A 89 -9.22 -2.07 13.98
CA GLY A 89 -8.48 -1.74 15.19
C GLY A 89 -7.12 -2.42 15.32
N ILE A 90 -6.64 -3.10 14.26
CA ILE A 90 -5.28 -3.64 14.22
C ILE A 90 -4.29 -2.47 14.27
N GLN A 91 -3.33 -2.57 15.19
CA GLN A 91 -2.29 -1.57 15.32
C GLN A 91 -1.30 -1.70 14.15
N PRO A 92 -0.88 -0.58 13.54
CA PRO A 92 0.07 -0.63 12.44
C PRO A 92 1.43 -1.13 12.93
N ASP A 93 1.94 -2.19 12.32
CA ASP A 93 3.20 -2.84 12.64
C ASP A 93 4.37 -2.28 11.80
N LEU A 94 4.48 -0.94 11.76
CA LEU A 94 5.48 -0.24 10.96
C LEU A 94 6.89 -0.41 11.56
N PRO A 95 7.92 -0.71 10.74
CA PRO A 95 9.31 -0.71 11.19
C PRO A 95 9.76 0.63 11.77
N GLU A 96 10.24 0.62 13.03
CA GLU A 96 10.67 1.84 13.75
C GLU A 96 11.91 2.49 13.15
N ASN A 97 12.77 1.70 12.49
CA ASN A 97 14.04 2.16 11.91
C ASN A 97 13.87 2.97 10.61
N ALA A 98 12.66 3.02 10.06
CA ALA A 98 12.35 3.71 8.82
C ALA A 98 10.90 4.23 8.85
N PRO A 99 10.61 5.23 9.70
CA PRO A 99 9.25 5.72 9.90
C PRO A 99 8.73 6.42 8.65
N LEU A 100 7.41 6.36 8.44
CA LEU A 100 6.74 7.21 7.47
C LEU A 100 6.77 8.66 7.95
N SER A 101 6.88 9.59 7.00
CA SER A 101 6.78 11.03 7.26
C SER A 101 5.35 11.51 7.53
N GLU A 102 4.37 10.63 7.31
CA GLU A 102 2.94 10.93 7.32
C GLU A 102 2.19 9.79 8.03
N ASP A 103 0.96 10.07 8.47
CA ASP A 103 0.07 9.03 8.99
C ASP A 103 -0.16 7.94 7.92
N ILE A 104 -0.07 6.68 8.34
CA ILE A 104 -0.22 5.52 7.44
C ILE A 104 -1.57 5.51 6.72
N ARG A 105 -2.67 5.98 7.34
CA ARG A 105 -3.98 6.07 6.68
C ARG A 105 -3.95 7.07 5.54
N ALA A 106 -3.31 8.23 5.74
CA ALA A 106 -3.12 9.21 4.67
C ALA A 106 -2.33 8.59 3.49
N VAL A 107 -1.25 7.89 3.80
CA VAL A 107 -0.38 7.22 2.83
C VAL A 107 -1.12 6.13 2.05
N LEU A 108 -1.91 5.30 2.72
CA LEU A 108 -2.69 4.23 2.08
C LEU A 108 -3.78 4.78 1.16
N HIS A 109 -4.49 5.82 1.59
CA HIS A 109 -5.45 6.50 0.74
C HIS A 109 -4.79 7.14 -0.50
N ARG A 110 -3.66 7.82 -0.30
CA ARG A 110 -2.85 8.40 -1.39
C ARG A 110 -2.42 7.34 -2.40
N ASP A 111 -1.84 6.23 -1.93
CA ASP A 111 -1.28 5.22 -2.82
C ASP A 111 -2.38 4.37 -3.49
N THR A 112 -3.56 4.24 -2.87
CA THR A 112 -4.76 3.69 -3.51
C THR A 112 -5.25 4.59 -4.65
N ALA A 113 -5.36 5.90 -4.40
CA ALA A 113 -5.70 6.86 -5.45
C ALA A 113 -4.67 6.87 -6.59
N LEU A 114 -3.39 6.75 -6.28
CA LEU A 114 -2.32 6.66 -7.27
C LEU A 114 -2.44 5.40 -8.14
N ALA A 115 -2.78 4.25 -7.55
CA ALA A 115 -3.03 3.02 -8.31
C ALA A 115 -4.19 3.18 -9.30
N LEU A 116 -5.29 3.84 -8.87
CA LEU A 116 -6.44 4.13 -9.72
C LEU A 116 -6.11 5.13 -10.83
N MET A 117 -5.41 6.22 -10.51
CA MET A 117 -4.94 7.21 -11.49
C MET A 117 -4.02 6.58 -12.52
N ARG A 118 -3.09 5.72 -12.10
CA ARG A 118 -2.23 4.99 -13.04
C ARG A 118 -3.03 4.10 -13.98
N ALA A 119 -4.03 3.38 -13.46
CA ALA A 119 -4.91 2.57 -14.30
C ALA A 119 -5.68 3.40 -15.34
N LEU A 120 -6.10 4.62 -14.98
CA LEU A 120 -6.72 5.57 -15.92
C LEU A 120 -5.73 6.00 -17.01
N TYR A 121 -4.50 6.36 -16.65
CA TYR A 121 -3.49 6.78 -17.61
C TYR A 121 -3.08 5.65 -18.56
N ASP A 122 -2.84 4.44 -18.03
CA ASP A 122 -2.45 3.28 -18.84
C ASP A 122 -3.59 2.85 -19.79
N GLY A 123 -4.86 3.08 -19.40
CA GLY A 123 -6.05 2.78 -20.18
C GLY A 123 -6.62 3.93 -21.03
N ALA A 124 -6.05 5.13 -20.98
CA ALA A 124 -6.71 6.36 -21.45
C ALA A 124 -7.16 6.33 -22.93
N ALA A 125 -6.43 5.64 -23.80
CA ALA A 125 -6.78 5.53 -25.22
C ALA A 125 -7.80 4.42 -25.54
N LEU A 126 -8.08 3.54 -24.59
CA LEU A 126 -8.83 2.28 -24.80
C LEU A 126 -10.12 2.20 -23.97
N VAL A 127 -10.20 2.98 -22.89
CA VAL A 127 -11.30 2.91 -21.91
C VAL A 127 -12.29 4.05 -22.16
N PRO A 128 -13.59 3.76 -22.41
CA PRO A 128 -14.60 4.80 -22.57
C PRO A 128 -14.79 5.65 -21.32
N ASP A 129 -15.21 6.92 -21.48
CA ASP A 129 -15.54 7.85 -20.39
C ASP A 129 -16.49 7.23 -19.36
N ALA A 130 -17.48 6.45 -19.80
CA ALA A 130 -18.44 5.77 -18.92
C ALA A 130 -17.80 4.80 -17.92
N VAL A 131 -16.60 4.30 -18.21
CA VAL A 131 -15.80 3.44 -17.33
C VAL A 131 -14.72 4.26 -16.60
N ALA A 132 -14.11 5.24 -17.27
CA ALA A 132 -13.04 6.05 -16.70
C ALA A 132 -13.55 7.02 -15.59
N LEU A 133 -14.70 7.67 -15.78
CA LEU A 133 -15.21 8.67 -14.83
C LEU A 133 -15.52 8.08 -13.45
N PRO A 134 -16.18 6.89 -13.31
CA PRO A 134 -16.35 6.27 -12.00
C PRO A 134 -15.04 5.91 -11.29
N ILE A 135 -13.99 5.55 -12.04
CA ILE A 135 -12.66 5.25 -11.47
C ILE A 135 -12.00 6.55 -10.99
N ALA A 136 -12.14 7.65 -11.73
CA ALA A 136 -11.65 8.97 -11.31
C ALA A 136 -12.38 9.47 -10.06
N ASP A 137 -13.70 9.28 -9.96
CA ASP A 137 -14.47 9.61 -8.76
C ASP A 137 -14.01 8.79 -7.54
N LEU A 138 -13.81 7.48 -7.71
CA LEU A 138 -13.27 6.65 -6.65
C LEU A 138 -11.88 7.11 -6.20
N ALA A 139 -10.98 7.43 -7.14
CA ALA A 139 -9.67 7.97 -6.80
C ALA A 139 -9.78 9.28 -6.01
N LEU A 140 -10.69 10.17 -6.41
CA LEU A 140 -10.93 11.44 -5.73
C LEU A 140 -11.46 11.23 -4.30
N ARG A 141 -12.34 10.25 -4.10
CA ARG A 141 -12.81 9.86 -2.76
C ARG A 141 -11.66 9.42 -1.88
N HIS A 142 -10.75 8.57 -2.37
CA HIS A 142 -9.55 8.20 -1.60
C HIS A 142 -8.67 9.42 -1.29
N VAL A 143 -8.43 10.32 -2.25
CA VAL A 143 -7.65 11.55 -2.00
C VAL A 143 -8.26 12.37 -0.86
N ARG A 144 -9.58 12.57 -0.89
CA ARG A 144 -10.30 13.35 0.13
C ARG A 144 -10.27 12.68 1.51
N GLU A 145 -10.40 11.35 1.58
CA GLU A 145 -10.21 10.63 2.84
C GLU A 145 -8.77 10.79 3.36
N GLY A 146 -7.76 10.67 2.48
CA GLY A 146 -6.36 10.91 2.84
C GLY A 146 -6.12 12.32 3.41
N LEU A 147 -6.75 13.34 2.84
CA LEU A 147 -6.67 14.72 3.31
C LEU A 147 -7.29 14.94 4.70
N LYS A 148 -8.19 14.06 5.18
CA LYS A 148 -8.67 14.12 6.57
C LYS A 148 -7.56 13.77 7.57
N TYR A 149 -6.67 12.86 7.19
CA TYR A 149 -5.52 12.43 8.02
C TYR A 149 -4.28 13.31 7.81
N ASN A 150 -4.09 13.86 6.61
CA ASN A 150 -3.02 14.82 6.34
C ASN A 150 -3.52 16.03 5.53
N PRO A 151 -4.17 17.03 6.19
CA PRO A 151 -4.74 18.20 5.51
C PRO A 151 -3.73 19.09 4.80
N GLN A 152 -2.44 19.00 5.16
CA GLN A 152 -1.38 19.84 4.61
C GLN A 152 -0.60 19.16 3.48
N SER A 153 -0.96 17.93 3.10
CA SER A 153 -0.28 17.20 2.03
C SER A 153 -0.43 17.92 0.69
N ALA A 154 0.66 18.53 0.21
CA ALA A 154 0.71 19.13 -1.12
C ALA A 154 0.43 18.08 -2.21
N TYR A 155 0.97 16.87 -2.06
CA TYR A 155 0.82 15.81 -3.04
C TYR A 155 -0.65 15.37 -3.17
N LEU A 156 -1.37 15.18 -2.07
CA LEU A 156 -2.81 14.87 -2.14
C LEU A 156 -3.62 16.01 -2.77
N ARG A 157 -3.27 17.28 -2.52
CA ARG A 157 -3.95 18.43 -3.14
C ARG A 157 -3.71 18.52 -4.65
N GLU A 158 -2.51 18.17 -5.10
CA GLU A 158 -2.20 18.06 -6.54
C GLU A 158 -3.02 16.94 -7.19
N MET A 159 -3.10 15.78 -6.55
CA MET A 159 -3.96 14.67 -7.02
C MET A 159 -5.43 15.08 -7.06
N GLU A 160 -5.94 15.78 -6.05
CA GLU A 160 -7.32 16.28 -6.01
C GLU A 160 -7.61 17.19 -7.20
N THR A 161 -6.72 18.14 -7.48
CA THR A 161 -6.84 19.08 -8.60
C THR A 161 -6.88 18.33 -9.94
N ALA A 162 -5.93 17.42 -10.16
CA ALA A 162 -5.87 16.64 -11.40
C ALA A 162 -7.12 15.77 -11.62
N LEU A 163 -7.67 15.17 -10.55
CA LEU A 163 -8.88 14.37 -10.63
C LEU A 163 -10.14 15.21 -10.86
N MET A 164 -10.21 16.40 -10.26
CA MET A 164 -11.29 17.35 -10.52
C MET A 164 -11.30 17.80 -11.98
N ASP A 165 -10.15 18.03 -12.59
CA ASP A 165 -10.05 18.39 -14.01
C ASP A 165 -10.56 17.27 -14.94
N ILE A 166 -10.33 16.00 -14.57
CA ILE A 166 -10.86 14.84 -15.30
C ILE A 166 -12.40 14.78 -15.18
N LEU A 167 -12.93 15.02 -13.98
CA LEU A 167 -14.36 14.88 -13.68
C LEU A 167 -15.20 16.07 -14.15
N MET A 168 -14.61 17.27 -14.12
CA MET A 168 -15.23 18.53 -14.51
C MET A 168 -14.31 19.25 -15.49
N PRO A 169 -14.12 18.72 -16.71
CA PRO A 169 -13.24 19.34 -17.68
C PRO A 169 -13.74 20.76 -17.95
N SER A 170 -12.86 21.74 -17.71
CA SER A 170 -13.12 23.15 -17.97
C SER A 170 -13.55 23.33 -19.43
N GLY A 171 -14.87 23.42 -19.66
CA GLY A 171 -15.45 23.48 -21.02
C GLY A 171 -16.79 22.77 -21.22
N ARG A 172 -17.24 21.87 -20.32
CA ARG A 172 -18.62 21.35 -20.34
C ARG A 172 -19.55 22.20 -19.47
N VAL A 173 -19.77 23.44 -19.89
CA VAL A 173 -20.94 24.23 -19.45
C VAL A 173 -22.10 23.91 -20.38
N GLY A 174 -23.15 23.29 -19.84
CA GLY A 174 -24.49 23.29 -20.43
C GLY A 174 -24.78 22.24 -21.50
N VAL A 175 -25.67 21.32 -21.16
CA VAL A 175 -26.87 21.09 -21.99
C VAL A 175 -28.05 21.55 -21.15
#